data_AF-A0A7W1FN15-F1
#
_entry.id   AF-A0A7W1FN15-F1
#
_cell.length_a   1.000
_cell.length_b   1.000
_cell.length_c   1.000
_cell.angle_alpha   90.00
_cell.angle_beta   90.00
_cell.angle_gamma   90.00
#
_symmetry.space_group_name_H-M   'P 1'
#
loop_
_entity.id
_entity.type
_entity.pdbx_description
1 polymer ?
#
loop_
_entity_poly.entity_id
_entity_poly.type
_entity_poly.pdbx_seq_one_letter_code
_entity_poly.pdbx_strand_id
1 'polypeptide(L)'
;MSIAVTTAWNDLAIHAATIKDTHLRDLLQDGKRCAALTAEHDGVLLDFSRQNATEGTLGLLLALAKQAKLPEKLTAMAKGEKINTTENRSVLHIALRADAKTKIVIDGVDQVAEVHKVLKQIKGFSDKVRSGKWKGTTGKKLTDVVAIGIGGSYLGPEFVYEALKTDPVAAKAAKGRRLRFLANVDPIDVTRALDGLEPATTLVVVISKTFTTAETMLNAKTLRAWLVKKLGAKAVAKHMVAVSTNLTDVAAFGIDPKNAFGFWDWVGGRYSVCSAVGVVPLALQYGFAVVEKFLAGARSIDQHLLKAPLEKNLPVLMGLFGVWNSSFLGHHTRALLPYCQALLKLAPHIQQVDMESNGKRVALDGQTLSFAAGEIDFGEPGTNGQHSFYQLVHQGRTVPADFIGFKNSQQPVMIKGEAVANHDELMANFFAQPDALAVGKTAGQLRLENVPEALIPHKEFPGNRPSNVLLLEVLNAYTTGQLLALYEHRTAVQGFIWGINSFDQWGVELGKVLAKQVRTQLAGSRGKGKAKIVGFNPATTALLKRYLG
;
A
#
# COMPACT_ATOMS: atom_id res chain seq x y z
N MET A 1 5.16 24.34 17.34
CA MET A 1 3.82 25.00 17.33
C MET A 1 2.93 24.15 16.44
N SER A 2 1.74 23.79 16.92
CA SER A 2 0.79 22.94 16.16
C SER A 2 0.39 23.59 14.84
N ILE A 3 0.21 22.80 13.79
CA ILE A 3 -0.29 23.30 12.51
C ILE A 3 -1.70 23.90 12.64
N ALA A 4 -2.51 23.39 13.58
CA ALA A 4 -3.90 23.83 13.77
C ALA A 4 -4.05 25.23 14.38
N VAL A 5 -2.98 25.85 14.88
CA VAL A 5 -3.01 27.24 15.40
C VAL A 5 -2.40 28.24 14.42
N THR A 6 -2.06 27.79 13.21
CA THR A 6 -1.45 28.64 12.19
C THR A 6 -2.49 29.44 11.41
N THR A 7 -2.08 30.58 10.87
CA THR A 7 -2.91 31.41 9.99
C THR A 7 -3.43 30.62 8.80
N ALA A 8 -2.58 29.89 8.07
CA ALA A 8 -3.03 29.12 6.90
C ALA A 8 -4.07 28.03 7.24
N TRP A 9 -3.98 27.42 8.43
CA TRP A 9 -5.00 26.47 8.89
C TRP A 9 -6.33 27.18 9.19
N ASN A 10 -6.29 28.31 9.89
CA ASN A 10 -7.49 29.10 10.19
C ASN A 10 -8.15 29.64 8.92
N ASP A 11 -7.36 30.10 7.95
CA ASP A 11 -7.86 30.57 6.66
C ASP A 11 -8.62 29.46 5.92
N LEU A 12 -8.08 28.23 5.92
CA LEU A 12 -8.77 27.06 5.36
C LEU A 12 -10.03 26.69 6.14
N ALA A 13 -10.02 26.80 7.47
CA ALA A 13 -11.21 26.54 8.29
C ALA A 13 -12.34 27.55 8.00
N ILE A 14 -12.00 28.82 7.83
CA ILE A 14 -12.94 29.87 7.42
C ILE A 14 -13.44 29.61 5.99
N HIS A 15 -12.52 29.31 5.07
CA HIS A 15 -12.84 29.01 3.68
C HIS A 15 -13.70 27.74 3.51
N ALA A 16 -13.56 26.74 4.38
CA ALA A 16 -14.41 25.56 4.37
C ALA A 16 -15.89 25.90 4.64
N ALA A 17 -16.18 26.97 5.38
CA ALA A 17 -17.54 27.43 5.57
C ALA A 17 -18.16 27.96 4.27
N THR A 18 -17.40 28.69 3.46
CA THR A 18 -17.89 29.22 2.17
C THR A 18 -18.01 28.14 1.10
N ILE A 19 -17.13 27.14 1.11
CA ILE A 19 -17.19 26.01 0.19
C ILE A 19 -18.44 25.16 0.40
N LYS A 20 -18.99 25.09 1.62
CA LYS A 20 -20.24 24.35 1.90
C LYS A 20 -21.44 24.90 1.15
N ASP A 21 -21.42 26.18 0.77
CA ASP A 21 -22.48 26.82 0.00
C ASP A 21 -22.35 26.57 -1.52
N THR A 22 -21.28 25.87 -1.94
CA THR A 22 -21.04 25.52 -3.34
C THR A 22 -21.43 24.06 -3.63
N HIS A 23 -21.78 23.80 -4.89
CA HIS A 23 -22.03 22.45 -5.38
C HIS A 23 -21.16 22.12 -6.58
N LEU A 24 -20.59 20.91 -6.60
CA LEU A 24 -19.79 20.40 -7.71
C LEU A 24 -20.48 20.48 -9.08
N ARG A 25 -21.82 20.38 -9.17
CA ARG A 25 -22.53 20.48 -10.45
C ARG A 25 -22.35 21.84 -11.13
N ASP A 26 -22.25 22.91 -10.32
CA ASP A 26 -22.05 24.27 -10.80
C ASP A 26 -20.57 24.52 -11.06
N LEU A 27 -19.71 24.07 -10.14
CA LEU A 27 -18.25 24.19 -10.28
C LEU A 27 -17.69 23.46 -11.50
N LEU A 28 -18.36 22.39 -11.96
CA LEU A 28 -17.97 21.62 -13.15
C LEU A 28 -18.41 22.29 -14.47
N GLN A 29 -19.27 23.31 -14.43
CA GLN A 29 -19.62 24.08 -15.63
C GLN A 29 -18.51 25.07 -16.03
N ASP A 30 -17.59 25.38 -15.11
CA ASP A 30 -16.43 26.22 -15.40
C ASP A 30 -15.30 25.38 -16.03
N GLY A 31 -15.26 25.37 -17.37
CA GLY A 31 -14.23 24.67 -18.13
C GLY A 31 -12.80 25.15 -17.85
N LYS A 32 -12.60 26.41 -17.46
CA LYS A 32 -11.26 26.93 -17.10
C LYS A 32 -10.82 26.35 -15.77
N ARG A 33 -11.70 26.33 -14.77
CA ARG A 33 -11.45 25.67 -13.48
C ARG A 33 -11.15 24.19 -13.67
N CYS A 34 -11.96 23.48 -14.46
CA CYS A 34 -11.75 22.05 -14.72
C CYS A 34 -10.35 21.81 -15.34
N ALA A 35 -9.94 22.59 -16.33
CA ALA A 35 -8.61 22.50 -16.91
C ALA A 35 -7.49 22.84 -15.90
N ALA A 36 -7.70 23.85 -15.04
CA ALA A 36 -6.73 24.25 -14.02
C ALA A 36 -6.53 23.17 -12.94
N LEU A 37 -7.57 22.40 -12.62
CA LEU A 37 -7.56 21.30 -11.64
C LEU A 37 -7.20 19.95 -12.28
N THR A 38 -6.17 19.99 -13.12
CA THR A 38 -5.50 18.80 -13.66
C THR A 38 -3.97 18.94 -13.52
N ALA A 39 -3.31 17.80 -13.35
CA ALA A 39 -1.86 17.70 -13.36
C ALA A 39 -1.44 16.38 -14.01
N GLU A 40 -0.32 16.39 -14.72
CA GLU A 40 0.19 15.19 -15.38
C GLU A 40 1.69 15.07 -15.14
N HIS A 41 2.15 13.83 -14.94
CA HIS A 41 3.57 13.50 -14.97
C HIS A 41 3.75 12.12 -15.56
N ASP A 42 4.57 12.02 -16.61
CA ASP A 42 5.06 10.76 -17.15
C ASP A 42 3.94 9.72 -17.41
N GLY A 43 2.87 10.18 -18.08
CA GLY A 43 1.71 9.37 -18.44
C GLY A 43 0.72 9.08 -17.31
N VAL A 44 0.90 9.68 -16.12
CA VAL A 44 -0.08 9.67 -15.04
C VAL A 44 -0.85 10.99 -15.07
N LEU A 45 -2.10 10.95 -15.54
CA LEU A 45 -3.01 12.09 -15.47
C LEU A 45 -3.80 12.04 -14.15
N LEU A 46 -3.79 13.14 -13.41
CA LEU A 46 -4.62 13.37 -12.23
C LEU A 46 -5.63 14.49 -12.55
N ASP A 47 -6.91 14.14 -12.55
CA ASP A 47 -8.04 15.08 -12.52
C ASP A 47 -8.57 15.16 -11.08
N PHE A 48 -8.53 16.37 -10.52
CA PHE A 48 -9.04 16.69 -9.19
C PHE A 48 -10.08 17.82 -9.24
N SER A 49 -10.71 18.02 -10.41
CA SER A 49 -11.78 18.99 -10.65
C SER A 49 -13.06 18.68 -9.88
N ARG A 50 -13.26 17.41 -9.51
CA ARG A 50 -14.37 16.90 -8.68
C ARG A 50 -14.05 16.98 -7.18
N GLN A 51 -13.12 17.81 -6.77
CA GLN A 51 -12.96 18.20 -5.36
C GLN A 51 -13.87 19.38 -5.03
N ASN A 52 -14.47 19.39 -3.85
CA ASN A 52 -15.20 20.54 -3.28
C ASN A 52 -14.23 21.69 -3.02
N ALA A 53 -13.82 22.36 -4.08
CA ALA A 53 -12.71 23.31 -4.07
C ALA A 53 -12.76 24.24 -5.29
N THR A 54 -12.23 25.44 -5.09
CA THR A 54 -11.96 26.47 -6.11
C THR A 54 -10.45 26.64 -6.29
N GLU A 55 -10.03 27.42 -7.29
CA GLU A 55 -8.60 27.80 -7.42
C GLU A 55 -8.07 28.53 -6.16
N GLY A 56 -8.92 29.34 -5.51
CA GLY A 56 -8.59 29.96 -4.21
C GLY A 56 -8.35 28.92 -3.12
N THR A 57 -9.09 27.80 -3.13
CA THR A 57 -8.87 26.68 -2.20
C THR A 57 -7.49 26.07 -2.40
N LEU A 58 -7.09 25.84 -3.66
CA LEU A 58 -5.76 25.34 -3.99
C LEU A 58 -4.67 26.32 -3.51
N GLY A 59 -4.85 27.63 -3.72
CA GLY A 59 -3.94 28.65 -3.20
C GLY A 59 -3.74 28.57 -1.69
N LEU A 60 -4.83 28.41 -0.92
CA LEU A 60 -4.78 28.25 0.54
C LEU A 60 -4.13 26.93 0.97
N LEU A 61 -4.40 25.82 0.28
CA LEU A 61 -3.74 24.54 0.54
C LEU A 61 -2.23 24.60 0.30
N LEU A 62 -1.80 25.29 -0.75
CA LEU A 62 -0.38 25.52 -1.03
C LEU A 62 0.26 26.45 0.01
N ALA A 63 -0.48 27.44 0.53
CA ALA A 63 -0.03 28.26 1.66
C ALA A 63 0.16 27.43 2.93
N LEU A 64 -0.78 26.51 3.22
CA LEU A 64 -0.64 25.55 4.32
C LEU A 64 0.60 24.67 4.14
N ALA A 65 0.85 24.16 2.93
CA ALA A 65 2.02 23.35 2.62
C ALA A 65 3.34 24.09 2.89
N LYS A 66 3.42 25.37 2.50
CA LYS A 66 4.57 26.24 2.78
C LYS A 66 4.72 26.48 4.28
N GLN A 67 3.63 26.79 4.99
CA GLN A 67 3.67 27.03 6.43
C GLN A 67 4.05 25.76 7.23
N ALA A 68 3.63 24.59 6.76
CA ALA A 68 4.04 23.30 7.30
C ALA A 68 5.50 22.91 6.97
N LYS A 69 6.22 23.73 6.19
CA LYS A 69 7.60 23.48 5.73
C LYS A 69 7.74 22.18 4.94
N LEU A 70 6.77 21.92 4.06
CA LEU A 70 6.74 20.70 3.25
C LEU A 70 7.99 20.55 2.35
N PRO A 71 8.44 21.57 1.58
CA PRO A 71 9.64 21.44 0.75
C PRO A 71 10.90 21.07 1.54
N GLU A 72 11.06 21.64 2.74
CA GLU A 72 12.18 21.36 3.62
C GLU A 72 12.13 19.93 4.16
N LYS A 73 10.95 19.45 4.57
CA LYS A 73 10.76 18.06 5.03
C LYS A 73 11.02 17.04 3.92
N LEU A 74 10.57 17.32 2.69
CA LEU A 74 10.88 16.49 1.52
C LEU A 74 12.38 16.46 1.23
N THR A 75 13.05 17.61 1.34
CA THR A 75 14.50 17.71 1.18
C THR A 75 15.25 16.94 2.26
N ALA A 76 14.81 17.04 3.53
CA ALA A 76 15.38 16.32 4.65
C ALA A 76 15.25 14.80 4.47
N MET A 77 14.08 14.32 4.02
CA MET A 77 13.87 12.93 3.64
C MET A 77 14.85 12.49 2.54
N ALA A 78 14.98 13.29 1.47
CA ALA A 78 15.84 12.97 0.34
C ALA A 78 17.34 12.95 0.68
N LYS A 79 17.76 13.75 1.66
CA LYS A 79 19.13 13.76 2.19
C LYS A 79 19.43 12.64 3.18
N GLY A 80 18.41 11.89 3.61
CA GLY A 80 18.57 10.85 4.63
C GLY A 80 18.75 11.40 6.03
N GLU A 81 18.21 12.59 6.33
CA GLU A 81 18.13 13.10 7.69
C GLU A 81 17.24 12.20 8.56
N LYS A 82 17.49 12.20 9.88
CA LYS A 82 16.78 11.35 10.85
C LYS A 82 15.40 11.90 11.19
N ILE A 83 14.52 11.96 10.20
CA ILE A 83 13.18 12.55 10.31
C ILE A 83 12.16 11.66 11.06
N ASN A 84 12.45 10.36 11.21
CA ASN A 84 11.74 9.52 12.17
C ASN A 84 12.36 9.75 13.56
N THR A 85 11.94 10.84 14.20
CA THR A 85 12.57 11.36 15.43
C THR A 85 12.34 10.45 16.63
N THR A 86 11.19 9.77 16.73
CA THR A 86 10.88 8.91 17.87
C THR A 86 11.72 7.63 17.90
N GLU A 87 12.24 7.20 16.76
CA GLU A 87 13.16 6.05 16.66
C GLU A 87 14.59 6.49 16.33
N ASN A 88 14.85 7.79 16.16
CA ASN A 88 16.12 8.36 15.71
C ASN A 88 16.66 7.70 14.42
N ARG A 89 15.80 7.60 13.40
CA ARG A 89 16.11 6.93 12.12
C ARG A 89 15.88 7.83 10.92
N SER A 90 16.66 7.59 9.88
CA SER A 90 16.38 8.11 8.54
C SER A 90 15.19 7.39 7.92
N VAL A 91 14.61 8.00 6.89
CA VAL A 91 13.50 7.43 6.11
C VAL A 91 13.87 7.55 4.64
N LEU A 92 14.29 6.45 4.05
CA LEU A 92 15.00 6.51 2.77
C LEU A 92 14.58 5.46 1.74
N HIS A 93 13.30 5.07 1.73
CA HIS A 93 12.76 4.11 0.76
C HIS A 93 13.01 4.53 -0.71
N ILE A 94 13.15 5.84 -0.99
CA ILE A 94 13.56 6.36 -2.31
C ILE A 94 14.96 5.88 -2.75
N ALA A 95 15.88 5.59 -1.82
CA ALA A 95 17.22 5.08 -2.15
C ALA A 95 17.15 3.66 -2.74
N LEU A 96 16.11 2.88 -2.42
CA LEU A 96 15.92 1.51 -2.90
C LEU A 96 15.75 1.43 -4.43
N ARG A 97 15.34 2.54 -5.04
CA ARG A 97 15.06 2.65 -6.48
C ARG A 97 15.81 3.79 -7.17
N ALA A 98 16.68 4.49 -6.44
CA ALA A 98 17.52 5.55 -6.96
C ALA A 98 18.45 5.06 -8.09
N ASP A 99 18.84 5.98 -8.98
CA ASP A 99 19.85 5.70 -10.00
C ASP A 99 21.18 5.33 -9.32
N ALA A 100 21.94 4.40 -9.91
CA ALA A 100 23.21 3.93 -9.34
C ALA A 100 24.26 5.02 -9.16
N LYS A 101 24.13 6.16 -9.86
CA LYS A 101 25.01 7.33 -9.73
C LYS A 101 24.57 8.29 -8.63
N THR A 102 23.37 8.11 -8.07
CA THR A 102 22.88 8.92 -6.94
C THR A 102 23.71 8.60 -5.71
N LYS A 103 24.12 9.62 -4.97
CA LYS A 103 24.90 9.46 -3.75
C LYS A 103 24.13 9.99 -2.56
N ILE A 104 23.81 9.11 -1.60
CA ILE A 104 23.19 9.49 -0.33
C ILE A 104 24.03 8.87 0.78
N VAL A 105 24.69 9.72 1.56
CA VAL A 105 25.62 9.29 2.61
C VAL A 105 24.95 9.43 3.97
N ILE A 106 24.81 8.32 4.69
CA ILE A 106 24.37 8.29 6.08
C ILE A 106 25.48 7.64 6.90
N ASP A 107 25.90 8.30 7.98
CA ASP A 107 26.93 7.82 8.91
C ASP A 107 28.22 7.35 8.18
N GLY A 108 28.62 8.10 7.14
CA GLY A 108 29.83 7.83 6.32
C GLY A 108 29.67 6.75 5.23
N VAL A 109 28.49 6.12 5.12
CA VAL A 109 28.23 5.04 4.15
C VAL A 109 27.30 5.51 3.03
N ASP A 110 27.71 5.27 1.78
CA ASP A 110 26.85 5.48 0.60
C ASP A 110 25.76 4.40 0.54
N GLN A 111 24.54 4.79 0.90
CA GLN A 111 23.40 3.88 1.01
C GLN A 111 22.96 3.37 -0.35
N VAL A 112 23.07 4.19 -1.40
CA VAL A 112 22.66 3.79 -2.76
C VAL A 112 23.61 2.72 -3.30
N ALA A 113 24.91 2.83 -3.03
CA ALA A 113 25.88 1.79 -3.40
C ALA A 113 25.57 0.44 -2.74
N GLU A 114 25.24 0.43 -1.44
CA GLU A 114 24.84 -0.81 -0.74
C GLU A 114 23.51 -1.37 -1.26
N VAL A 115 22.55 -0.51 -1.64
CA VAL A 115 21.33 -0.93 -2.35
C VAL A 115 21.65 -1.69 -3.63
N HIS A 116 22.45 -1.09 -4.51
CA HIS A 116 22.78 -1.68 -5.81
C HIS A 116 23.58 -2.99 -5.69
N LYS A 117 24.39 -3.13 -4.64
CA LYS A 117 25.06 -4.39 -4.30
C LYS A 117 24.07 -5.51 -3.98
N VAL A 118 23.05 -5.24 -3.15
CA VAL A 118 21.99 -6.20 -2.85
C VAL A 118 21.16 -6.50 -4.10
N LEU A 119 20.77 -5.49 -4.87
CA LEU A 119 20.05 -5.68 -6.13
C LEU A 119 20.82 -6.58 -7.12
N LYS A 120 22.15 -6.39 -7.24
CA LYS A 120 23.02 -7.26 -8.06
C LYS A 120 23.09 -8.69 -7.52
N GLN A 121 23.12 -8.87 -6.20
CA GLN A 121 23.05 -10.21 -5.57
C GLN A 121 21.72 -10.89 -5.89
N ILE A 122 20.59 -10.17 -5.80
CA ILE A 122 19.25 -10.69 -6.10
C ILE A 122 19.13 -11.05 -7.58
N LYS A 123 19.62 -10.19 -8.49
CA LYS A 123 19.67 -10.48 -9.92
C LYS A 123 20.43 -11.77 -10.19
N GLY A 124 21.66 -11.89 -9.66
CA GLY A 124 22.47 -13.09 -9.83
C GLY A 124 21.84 -14.36 -9.25
N PHE A 125 21.16 -14.26 -8.11
CA PHE A 125 20.45 -15.38 -7.50
C PHE A 125 19.21 -15.80 -8.30
N SER A 126 18.32 -14.85 -8.59
CA SER A 126 17.08 -15.09 -9.33
C SER A 126 17.37 -15.66 -10.74
N ASP A 127 18.39 -15.17 -11.45
CA ASP A 127 18.82 -15.71 -12.75
C ASP A 127 19.27 -17.18 -12.64
N LYS A 128 20.01 -17.54 -11.57
CA LYS A 128 20.44 -18.93 -11.33
C LYS A 128 19.26 -19.85 -11.03
N VAL A 129 18.32 -19.42 -10.20
CA VAL A 129 17.11 -20.21 -9.89
C VAL A 129 16.23 -20.37 -11.14
N ARG A 130 16.02 -19.28 -11.89
CA ARG A 130 15.15 -19.29 -13.07
C ARG A 130 15.70 -20.10 -14.22
N SER A 131 17.01 -20.05 -14.47
CA SER A 131 17.66 -20.89 -15.49
C SER A 131 17.72 -22.38 -15.09
N GLY A 132 17.61 -22.69 -13.80
CA GLY A 132 17.78 -24.04 -13.26
C GLY A 132 19.25 -24.41 -12.99
N LYS A 133 20.16 -23.42 -12.97
CA LYS A 133 21.53 -23.59 -12.48
C LYS A 133 21.55 -23.78 -10.96
N TRP A 134 20.63 -23.11 -10.25
CA TRP A 134 20.32 -23.46 -8.86
C TRP A 134 19.23 -24.52 -8.83
N LYS A 135 19.57 -25.69 -8.30
CA LYS A 135 18.68 -26.85 -8.19
C LYS A 135 18.37 -27.13 -6.72
N GLY A 136 17.20 -27.71 -6.50
CA GLY A 136 16.87 -28.32 -5.21
C GLY A 136 17.78 -29.50 -4.88
N THR A 137 17.67 -30.06 -3.69
CA THR A 137 18.51 -31.19 -3.25
C THR A 137 18.36 -32.44 -4.11
N THR A 138 17.22 -32.61 -4.78
CA THR A 138 16.97 -33.72 -5.70
C THR A 138 17.46 -33.45 -7.13
N GLY A 139 18.14 -32.33 -7.38
CA GLY A 139 18.57 -31.93 -8.72
C GLY A 139 17.48 -31.34 -9.63
N LYS A 140 16.23 -31.22 -9.14
CA LYS A 140 15.11 -30.61 -9.88
C LYS A 140 15.21 -29.08 -9.87
N LYS A 141 14.64 -28.44 -10.89
CA LYS A 141 14.50 -26.97 -10.93
C LYS A 141 13.46 -26.52 -9.89
N LEU A 142 13.69 -25.35 -9.28
CA LEU A 142 12.74 -24.74 -8.35
C LEU A 142 11.79 -23.83 -9.13
N THR A 143 10.54 -24.28 -9.26
CA THR A 143 9.47 -23.60 -10.00
C THR A 143 8.46 -22.95 -9.08
N ASP A 144 8.36 -23.44 -7.85
CA ASP A 144 7.42 -22.98 -6.85
C ASP A 144 8.14 -22.16 -5.79
N VAL A 145 7.54 -21.04 -5.38
CA VAL A 145 8.07 -20.17 -4.34
C VAL A 145 6.97 -19.92 -3.30
N VAL A 146 7.30 -20.11 -2.02
CA VAL A 146 6.47 -19.65 -0.90
C VAL A 146 7.22 -18.55 -0.16
N ALA A 147 6.70 -17.32 -0.25
CA ALA A 147 7.22 -16.17 0.48
C ALA A 147 6.47 -16.04 1.82
N ILE A 148 7.20 -16.14 2.93
CA ILE A 148 6.64 -16.05 4.28
C ILE A 148 6.90 -14.64 4.82
N GLY A 149 5.84 -13.92 5.18
CA GLY A 149 5.94 -12.57 5.75
C GLY A 149 4.57 -12.02 6.08
N ILE A 150 4.49 -11.11 7.06
CA ILE A 150 3.23 -10.48 7.49
C ILE A 150 3.33 -8.96 7.40
N GLY A 151 2.18 -8.30 7.22
CA GLY A 151 2.11 -6.84 7.05
C GLY A 151 2.96 -6.38 5.88
N GLY A 152 3.91 -5.48 6.15
CA GLY A 152 4.73 -4.85 5.11
C GLY A 152 5.68 -5.81 4.40
N SER A 153 5.97 -6.97 5.01
CA SER A 153 6.76 -8.04 4.40
C SER A 153 5.99 -8.85 3.34
N TYR A 154 4.71 -8.54 3.11
CA TYR A 154 3.82 -9.29 2.23
C TYR A 154 2.87 -8.41 1.41
N LEU A 155 2.19 -7.43 2.02
CA LEU A 155 1.11 -6.69 1.38
C LEU A 155 1.56 -5.97 0.09
N GLY A 156 2.66 -5.23 0.15
CA GLY A 156 3.26 -4.59 -1.03
C GLY A 156 3.72 -5.61 -2.10
N PRO A 157 4.51 -6.64 -1.74
CA PRO A 157 4.86 -7.72 -2.66
C PRO A 157 3.67 -8.42 -3.32
N GLU A 158 2.59 -8.70 -2.59
CA GLU A 158 1.38 -9.33 -3.14
C GLU A 158 0.62 -8.38 -4.07
N PHE A 159 0.53 -7.11 -3.72
CA PHE A 159 0.00 -6.07 -4.60
C PHE A 159 0.70 -6.09 -5.96
N VAL A 160 2.03 -6.00 -5.98
CA VAL A 160 2.80 -5.99 -7.24
C VAL A 160 2.71 -7.35 -7.94
N TYR A 161 2.64 -8.45 -7.18
CA TYR A 161 2.46 -9.78 -7.75
C TYR A 161 1.15 -9.90 -8.52
N GLU A 162 0.01 -9.56 -7.93
CA GLU A 162 -1.29 -9.65 -8.59
C GLU A 162 -1.41 -8.63 -9.74
N ALA A 163 -0.88 -7.41 -9.57
CA ALA A 163 -0.90 -6.37 -10.60
C ALA A 163 -0.22 -6.79 -11.92
N LEU A 164 0.83 -7.63 -11.83
CA LEU A 164 1.62 -8.07 -12.99
C LEU A 164 1.28 -9.47 -13.47
N LYS A 165 0.39 -10.18 -12.77
CA LYS A 165 0.09 -11.60 -13.05
C LYS A 165 -0.47 -11.82 -14.45
N THR A 166 -1.24 -10.86 -14.95
CA THR A 166 -1.88 -10.88 -16.28
C THR A 166 -1.24 -9.92 -17.28
N ASP A 167 -0.20 -9.15 -16.89
CA ASP A 167 0.58 -8.35 -17.84
C ASP A 167 1.30 -9.28 -18.84
N PRO A 168 1.20 -9.06 -20.17
CA PRO A 168 1.74 -10.00 -21.16
C PRO A 168 3.25 -10.28 -21.03
N VAL A 169 4.04 -9.26 -20.66
CA VAL A 169 5.50 -9.40 -20.53
C VAL A 169 5.85 -10.19 -19.27
N ALA A 170 5.25 -9.84 -18.14
CA ALA A 170 5.44 -10.51 -16.86
C ALA A 170 4.89 -11.93 -16.87
N ALA A 171 3.68 -12.16 -17.41
CA ALA A 171 3.06 -13.47 -17.55
C ALA A 171 3.93 -14.41 -18.39
N LYS A 172 4.48 -13.94 -19.52
CA LYS A 172 5.44 -14.71 -20.34
C LYS A 172 6.69 -15.07 -19.53
N ALA A 173 7.23 -14.12 -18.76
CA ALA A 173 8.40 -14.36 -17.93
C ALA A 173 8.12 -15.32 -16.74
N ALA A 174 6.88 -15.39 -16.27
CA ALA A 174 6.44 -16.26 -15.18
C ALA A 174 5.98 -17.66 -15.62
N LYS A 175 5.94 -17.96 -16.92
CA LYS A 175 5.42 -19.23 -17.46
C LYS A 175 6.03 -20.44 -16.74
N GLY A 176 5.18 -21.30 -16.19
CA GLY A 176 5.58 -22.51 -15.47
C GLY A 176 6.13 -22.28 -14.05
N ARG A 177 5.94 -21.09 -13.48
CA ARG A 177 6.36 -20.74 -12.11
C ARG A 177 5.16 -20.33 -11.26
N ARG A 178 5.22 -20.64 -9.98
CA ARG A 178 4.19 -20.27 -9.00
C ARG A 178 4.85 -19.53 -7.85
N LEU A 179 4.26 -18.40 -7.46
CA LEU A 179 4.58 -17.69 -6.23
C LEU A 179 3.33 -17.68 -5.36
N ARG A 180 3.49 -18.05 -4.10
CA ARG A 180 2.46 -17.95 -3.06
C ARG A 180 3.00 -17.21 -1.87
N PHE A 181 2.11 -16.58 -1.15
CA PHE A 181 2.43 -15.89 0.09
C PHE A 181 1.80 -16.63 1.27
N LEU A 182 2.54 -16.71 2.36
CA LEU A 182 2.12 -17.28 3.63
C LEU A 182 2.30 -16.20 4.70
N ALA A 183 1.19 -15.62 5.15
CA ALA A 183 1.20 -14.46 6.02
C ALA A 183 0.65 -14.76 7.41
N ASN A 184 -0.56 -15.35 7.46
CA ASN A 184 -1.24 -15.59 8.73
C ASN A 184 -0.57 -16.76 9.48
N VAL A 185 -0.55 -16.69 10.81
CA VAL A 185 -0.10 -17.79 11.68
C VAL A 185 -1.13 -18.91 11.78
N ASP A 186 -2.37 -18.64 11.36
CA ASP A 186 -3.41 -19.66 11.23
C ASP A 186 -2.92 -20.80 10.31
N PRO A 187 -2.90 -22.07 10.79
CA PRO A 187 -2.48 -23.20 9.97
C PRO A 187 -3.31 -23.41 8.70
N ILE A 188 -4.49 -22.82 8.57
CA ILE A 188 -5.25 -22.79 7.30
C ILE A 188 -4.43 -22.11 6.20
N ASP A 189 -3.71 -21.03 6.51
CA ASP A 189 -2.89 -20.32 5.52
C ASP A 189 -1.69 -21.17 5.08
N VAL A 190 -1.12 -21.98 5.98
CA VAL A 190 -0.09 -22.98 5.62
C VAL A 190 -0.66 -24.00 4.64
N THR A 191 -1.85 -24.54 4.91
CA THR A 191 -2.53 -25.48 4.01
C THR A 191 -2.75 -24.86 2.64
N ARG A 192 -3.29 -23.63 2.58
CA ARG A 192 -3.51 -22.89 1.33
C ARG A 192 -2.20 -22.62 0.58
N ALA A 193 -1.15 -22.23 1.29
CA ALA A 193 0.15 -21.94 0.70
C ALA A 193 0.81 -23.19 0.11
N LEU A 194 0.64 -24.36 0.73
CA LEU A 194 1.28 -25.62 0.30
C LEU A 194 0.44 -26.49 -0.63
N ASP A 195 -0.85 -26.19 -0.82
CA ASP A 195 -1.76 -27.01 -1.62
C ASP A 195 -1.25 -27.26 -3.06
N GLY A 196 -1.04 -28.53 -3.44
CA GLY A 196 -0.49 -28.89 -4.75
C GLY A 196 0.97 -28.47 -5.01
N LEU A 197 1.74 -28.14 -3.97
CA LEU A 197 3.18 -27.89 -4.06
C LEU A 197 4.00 -29.13 -3.68
N GLU A 198 5.08 -29.36 -4.43
CA GLU A 198 6.02 -30.45 -4.17
C GLU A 198 7.28 -29.93 -3.47
N PRO A 199 7.71 -30.51 -2.33
CA PRO A 199 8.91 -30.08 -1.63
C PRO A 199 10.15 -30.00 -2.54
N ALA A 200 10.30 -30.98 -3.44
CA ALA A 200 11.46 -31.10 -4.31
C ALA A 200 11.60 -29.97 -5.35
N THR A 201 10.53 -29.22 -5.62
CA THR A 201 10.50 -28.09 -6.58
C THR A 201 10.19 -26.74 -5.93
N THR A 202 10.07 -26.70 -4.59
CA THR A 202 9.66 -25.52 -3.84
C THR A 202 10.83 -24.80 -3.17
N LEU A 203 10.93 -23.50 -3.38
CA LEU A 203 11.81 -22.58 -2.65
C LEU A 203 10.99 -21.79 -1.62
N VAL A 204 11.50 -21.66 -0.41
CA VAL A 204 10.89 -20.85 0.64
C VAL A 204 11.73 -19.59 0.87
N VAL A 205 11.08 -18.43 0.85
CA VAL A 205 11.70 -17.13 1.13
C VAL A 205 11.15 -16.63 2.46
N VAL A 206 11.98 -16.58 3.51
CA VAL A 206 11.56 -16.09 4.83
C VAL A 206 11.86 -14.59 4.93
N ILE A 207 10.82 -13.76 5.04
CA ILE A 207 10.91 -12.30 5.01
C ILE A 207 10.54 -11.74 6.38
N SER A 208 11.55 -11.26 7.11
CA SER A 208 11.37 -10.68 8.44
C SER A 208 12.56 -9.81 8.80
N LYS A 209 12.31 -8.53 9.09
CA LYS A 209 13.37 -7.56 9.44
C LYS A 209 14.20 -8.03 10.62
N THR A 210 13.51 -8.36 11.72
CA THR A 210 14.14 -8.79 12.97
C THR A 210 14.47 -10.28 12.99
N PHE A 211 13.85 -11.06 12.11
CA PHE A 211 13.87 -12.53 12.13
C PHE A 211 13.29 -13.15 13.42
N THR A 212 12.45 -12.38 14.14
CA THR A 212 11.85 -12.78 15.42
C THR A 212 10.33 -12.67 15.47
N THR A 213 9.68 -12.10 14.44
CA THR A 213 8.21 -12.01 14.32
C THR A 213 7.56 -13.37 14.54
N ALA A 214 6.65 -13.45 15.53
CA ALA A 214 6.16 -14.73 16.04
C ALA A 214 5.46 -15.57 14.95
N GLU A 215 4.60 -14.93 14.18
CA GLU A 215 3.83 -15.50 13.07
C GLU A 215 4.77 -16.03 11.99
N THR A 216 5.62 -15.15 11.44
CA THR A 216 6.60 -15.51 10.39
C THR A 216 7.51 -16.65 10.82
N MET A 217 8.02 -16.62 12.05
CA MET A 217 8.97 -17.63 12.51
C MET A 217 8.31 -18.97 12.81
N LEU A 218 7.05 -19.00 13.27
CA LEU A 218 6.30 -20.25 13.41
C LEU A 218 5.99 -20.86 12.03
N ASN A 219 5.60 -20.04 11.07
CA ASN A 219 5.39 -20.47 9.68
C ASN A 219 6.68 -20.97 9.04
N ALA A 220 7.81 -20.26 9.23
CA ALA A 220 9.11 -20.69 8.73
C ALA A 220 9.52 -22.05 9.31
N LYS A 221 9.35 -22.26 10.63
CA LYS A 221 9.62 -23.56 11.28
C LYS A 221 8.71 -24.66 10.72
N THR A 222 7.45 -24.34 10.45
CA THR A 222 6.47 -25.27 9.88
C THR A 222 6.88 -25.70 8.47
N LEU A 223 7.24 -24.76 7.59
CA LEU A 223 7.70 -25.06 6.23
C LEU A 223 9.07 -25.76 6.23
N ARG A 224 9.97 -25.41 7.16
CA ARG A 224 11.22 -26.15 7.38
C ARG A 224 10.93 -27.60 7.74
N ALA A 225 10.01 -27.86 8.67
CA ALA A 225 9.63 -29.22 9.05
C ALA A 225 9.02 -30.00 7.88
N TRP A 226 8.17 -29.34 7.08
CA TRP A 226 7.58 -29.92 5.87
C TRP A 226 8.65 -30.32 4.83
N LEU A 227 9.61 -29.43 4.54
CA LEU A 227 10.75 -29.72 3.66
C LEU A 227 11.62 -30.86 4.20
N VAL A 228 12.03 -30.78 5.46
CA VAL A 228 12.94 -31.75 6.08
C VAL A 228 12.32 -33.13 6.19
N LYS A 229 11.01 -33.23 6.48
CA LYS A 229 10.29 -34.51 6.53
C LYS A 229 10.38 -35.28 5.21
N LYS A 230 10.47 -34.59 4.07
CA LYS A 230 10.48 -35.19 2.73
C LYS A 230 11.85 -35.26 2.08
N LEU A 231 12.74 -34.32 2.37
CA LEU A 231 14.03 -34.14 1.66
C LEU A 231 15.27 -34.25 2.58
N GLY A 232 15.07 -34.41 3.89
CA GLY A 232 16.14 -34.44 4.89
C GLY A 232 16.67 -33.05 5.28
N ALA A 233 17.49 -32.99 6.34
CA ALA A 233 17.97 -31.74 6.93
C ALA A 233 18.81 -30.87 5.96
N LYS A 234 19.54 -31.50 5.05
CA LYS A 234 20.35 -30.81 4.03
C LYS A 234 19.52 -29.99 3.04
N ALA A 235 18.20 -30.19 2.99
CA ALA A 235 17.28 -29.43 2.13
C ALA A 235 17.23 -27.95 2.45
N VAL A 236 17.38 -27.57 3.73
CA VAL A 236 17.25 -26.17 4.18
C VAL A 236 18.17 -25.25 3.40
N ALA A 237 19.44 -25.62 3.23
CA ALA A 237 20.44 -24.78 2.55
C ALA A 237 20.16 -24.57 1.04
N LYS A 238 19.30 -25.38 0.41
CA LYS A 238 18.96 -25.29 -1.03
C LYS A 238 17.53 -24.83 -1.30
N HIS A 239 16.64 -25.02 -0.34
CA HIS A 239 15.20 -24.76 -0.44
C HIS A 239 14.72 -23.62 0.46
N MET A 240 15.61 -22.99 1.25
CA MET A 240 15.24 -21.85 2.08
C MET A 240 16.26 -20.72 1.92
N VAL A 241 15.75 -19.51 1.75
CA VAL A 241 16.53 -18.25 1.72
C VAL A 241 15.86 -17.22 2.62
N ALA A 242 16.59 -16.17 2.99
CA ALA A 242 16.09 -15.17 3.93
C ALA A 242 16.20 -13.75 3.37
N VAL A 243 15.25 -12.89 3.76
CA VAL A 243 15.32 -11.45 3.62
C VAL A 243 15.26 -10.86 5.03
N SER A 244 16.41 -10.42 5.54
CA SER A 244 16.58 -10.03 6.94
C SER A 244 17.85 -9.22 7.14
N THR A 245 17.89 -8.42 8.20
CA THR A 245 19.10 -7.72 8.66
C THR A 245 19.85 -8.52 9.73
N ASN A 246 19.25 -9.60 10.26
CA ASN A 246 19.77 -10.40 11.36
C ASN A 246 20.39 -11.71 10.85
N LEU A 247 21.65 -11.63 10.40
CA LEU A 247 22.36 -12.79 9.83
C LEU A 247 22.65 -13.89 10.85
N THR A 248 22.78 -13.54 12.13
CA THR A 248 23.01 -14.50 13.22
C THR A 248 21.84 -15.47 13.36
N ASP A 249 20.62 -14.96 13.46
CA ASP A 249 19.43 -15.82 13.61
C ASP A 249 19.09 -16.57 12.32
N VAL A 250 19.44 -16.00 11.15
CA VAL A 250 19.34 -16.69 9.85
C VAL A 250 20.25 -17.93 9.83
N ALA A 251 21.51 -17.77 10.26
CA ALA A 251 22.46 -18.88 10.36
C ALA A 251 21.99 -19.94 11.38
N ALA A 252 21.53 -19.50 12.55
CA ALA A 252 21.01 -20.38 13.60
C ALA A 252 19.77 -21.18 13.15
N PHE A 253 18.95 -20.61 12.27
CA PHE A 253 17.82 -21.30 11.65
C PHE A 253 18.24 -22.38 10.62
N GLY A 254 19.48 -22.31 10.13
CA GLY A 254 20.08 -23.24 9.17
C GLY A 254 20.07 -22.77 7.72
N ILE A 255 19.73 -21.50 7.46
CA ILE A 255 19.86 -20.87 6.15
C ILE A 255 21.29 -20.36 5.99
N ASP A 256 21.93 -20.65 4.86
CA ASP A 256 23.25 -20.12 4.54
C ASP A 256 23.18 -18.57 4.46
N PRO A 257 23.96 -17.83 5.27
CA PRO A 257 23.96 -16.36 5.24
C PRO A 257 24.29 -15.76 3.87
N LYS A 258 24.96 -16.49 2.96
CA LYS A 258 25.17 -16.05 1.57
C LYS A 258 23.87 -15.99 0.75
N ASN A 259 22.84 -16.69 1.21
CA ASN A 259 21.48 -16.66 0.67
C ASN A 259 20.54 -15.83 1.57
N ALA A 260 21.11 -14.93 2.38
CA ALA A 260 20.38 -13.85 3.00
C ALA A 260 20.54 -12.58 2.16
N PHE A 261 19.43 -11.89 1.91
CA PHE A 261 19.39 -10.62 1.21
C PHE A 261 19.05 -9.53 2.22
N GLY A 262 20.03 -8.66 2.49
CA GLY A 262 19.90 -7.60 3.48
C GLY A 262 19.00 -6.47 3.04
N PHE A 263 18.54 -5.69 4.02
CA PHE A 263 17.99 -4.35 3.84
C PHE A 263 18.31 -3.53 5.10
N TRP A 264 17.78 -2.31 5.21
CA TRP A 264 18.25 -1.35 6.21
C TRP A 264 17.14 -0.95 7.21
N ASP A 265 17.56 -0.41 8.34
CA ASP A 265 16.68 0.05 9.41
C ASP A 265 15.80 1.24 9.00
N TRP A 266 16.31 2.12 8.13
CA TRP A 266 15.60 3.24 7.50
C TRP A 266 14.51 2.82 6.49
N VAL A 267 14.41 1.52 6.19
CA VAL A 267 13.29 0.95 5.42
C VAL A 267 12.17 0.57 6.40
N GLY A 268 11.11 1.37 6.42
CA GLY A 268 9.86 1.03 7.11
C GLY A 268 9.17 -0.16 6.45
N GLY A 269 8.51 -1.02 7.24
CA GLY A 269 7.89 -2.24 6.73
C GLY A 269 6.90 -1.99 5.58
N ARG A 270 5.99 -1.02 5.77
CA ARG A 270 4.99 -0.62 4.76
C ARG A 270 5.57 0.10 3.53
N TYR A 271 6.85 0.49 3.57
CA TYR A 271 7.61 1.13 2.48
C TYR A 271 8.71 0.22 1.91
N SER A 272 8.62 -1.10 2.12
CA SER A 272 9.74 -2.02 1.90
C SER A 272 9.71 -2.79 0.57
N VAL A 273 8.63 -2.71 -0.21
CA VAL A 273 8.47 -3.54 -1.42
C VAL A 273 9.58 -3.33 -2.47
N CYS A 274 10.13 -2.12 -2.57
CA CYS A 274 11.28 -1.85 -3.46
C CYS A 274 12.63 -2.38 -2.93
N SER A 275 12.69 -2.89 -1.70
CA SER A 275 13.87 -3.54 -1.13
C SER A 275 13.90 -5.04 -1.46
N ALA A 276 14.86 -5.77 -0.90
CA ALA A 276 14.89 -7.24 -0.97
C ALA A 276 13.55 -7.92 -0.59
N VAL A 277 12.73 -7.27 0.25
CA VAL A 277 11.39 -7.75 0.65
C VAL A 277 10.51 -8.08 -0.56
N GLY A 278 10.34 -7.15 -1.50
CA GLY A 278 9.59 -7.42 -2.73
C GLY A 278 10.46 -7.91 -3.87
N VAL A 279 11.68 -7.37 -4.02
CA VAL A 279 12.56 -7.65 -5.16
C VAL A 279 12.92 -9.14 -5.23
N VAL A 280 13.17 -9.83 -4.11
CA VAL A 280 13.50 -11.27 -4.12
C VAL A 280 12.35 -12.12 -4.69
N PRO A 281 11.15 -12.15 -4.08
CA PRO A 281 10.05 -12.98 -4.59
C PRO A 281 9.60 -12.56 -5.99
N LEU A 282 9.53 -11.25 -6.29
CA LEU A 282 9.11 -10.76 -7.60
C LEU A 282 10.15 -11.09 -8.69
N ALA A 283 11.45 -10.98 -8.42
CA ALA A 283 12.48 -11.36 -9.39
C ALA A 283 12.50 -12.87 -9.61
N LEU A 284 12.21 -13.68 -8.61
CA LEU A 284 12.05 -15.13 -8.77
C LEU A 284 10.87 -15.46 -9.69
N GLN A 285 9.73 -14.77 -9.54
CA GLN A 285 8.52 -15.00 -10.33
C GLN A 285 8.62 -14.43 -11.75
N TYR A 286 8.92 -13.14 -11.89
CA TYR A 286 8.85 -12.39 -13.15
C TYR A 286 10.21 -12.12 -13.80
N GLY A 287 11.32 -12.41 -13.10
CA GLY A 287 12.66 -12.08 -13.55
C GLY A 287 13.06 -10.64 -13.22
N PHE A 288 14.36 -10.41 -13.05
CA PHE A 288 14.87 -9.13 -12.58
C PHE A 288 14.58 -7.96 -13.54
N ALA A 289 14.55 -8.20 -14.85
CA ALA A 289 14.25 -7.16 -15.85
C ALA A 289 12.85 -6.55 -15.70
N VAL A 290 11.86 -7.33 -15.25
CA VAL A 290 10.51 -6.82 -14.94
C VAL A 290 10.56 -5.97 -13.67
N VAL A 291 11.26 -6.44 -12.64
CA VAL A 291 11.41 -5.72 -11.37
C VAL A 291 12.16 -4.40 -11.56
N GLU A 292 13.18 -4.37 -12.41
CA GLU A 292 13.94 -3.15 -12.72
C GLU A 292 13.04 -2.06 -13.34
N LYS A 293 12.10 -2.43 -14.22
CA LYS A 293 11.08 -1.50 -14.76
C LYS A 293 10.16 -0.98 -13.66
N PHE A 294 9.76 -1.85 -12.74
CA PHE A 294 8.97 -1.45 -11.57
C PHE A 294 9.70 -0.45 -10.68
N LEU A 295 10.97 -0.70 -10.35
CA LEU A 295 11.79 0.25 -9.59
C LEU A 295 11.96 1.57 -10.36
N ALA A 296 12.14 1.52 -11.68
CA ALA A 296 12.27 2.72 -12.51
C ALA A 296 11.00 3.59 -12.51
N GLY A 297 9.81 2.98 -12.53
CA GLY A 297 8.55 3.72 -12.45
C GLY A 297 8.35 4.39 -11.10
N ALA A 298 8.68 3.69 -10.01
CA ALA A 298 8.66 4.26 -8.67
C ALA A 298 9.66 5.43 -8.53
N ARG A 299 10.86 5.29 -9.11
CA ARG A 299 11.86 6.38 -9.20
C ARG A 299 11.33 7.59 -9.98
N SER A 300 10.52 7.40 -11.01
CA SER A 300 9.94 8.51 -11.78
C SER A 300 9.13 9.45 -10.88
N ILE A 301 8.30 8.88 -10.01
CA ILE A 301 7.50 9.67 -9.05
C ILE A 301 8.38 10.23 -7.92
N ASP A 302 9.43 9.54 -7.48
CA ASP A 302 10.40 10.13 -6.53
C ASP A 302 11.02 11.40 -7.09
N GLN A 303 11.42 11.36 -8.36
CA GLN A 303 12.00 12.52 -9.04
C GLN A 303 10.96 13.63 -9.23
N HIS A 304 9.72 13.28 -9.56
CA HIS A 304 8.61 14.23 -9.63
C HIS A 304 8.38 14.94 -8.30
N LEU A 305 8.26 14.16 -7.21
CA LEU A 305 8.05 14.67 -5.85
C LEU A 305 9.08 15.73 -5.47
N LEU A 306 10.35 15.49 -5.78
CA LEU A 306 11.46 16.34 -5.34
C LEU A 306 11.72 17.54 -6.25
N LYS A 307 11.23 17.52 -7.51
CA LYS A 307 11.59 18.54 -8.51
C LYS A 307 10.42 19.39 -8.99
N ALA A 308 9.20 18.86 -9.00
CA ALA A 308 8.06 19.58 -9.54
C ALA A 308 7.57 20.68 -8.59
N PRO A 309 7.11 21.84 -9.12
CA PRO A 309 6.40 22.84 -8.35
C PRO A 309 5.19 22.21 -7.62
N LEU A 310 4.92 22.64 -6.38
CA LEU A 310 3.91 22.01 -5.53
C LEU A 310 2.52 21.97 -6.19
N GLU A 311 2.17 23.02 -6.94
CA GLU A 311 0.92 23.17 -7.68
C GLU A 311 0.75 22.21 -8.87
N LYS A 312 1.82 21.51 -9.28
CA LYS A 312 1.81 20.47 -10.33
C LYS A 312 2.34 19.12 -9.82
N ASN A 313 2.64 19.02 -8.54
CA ASN A 313 3.25 17.86 -7.93
C ASN A 313 2.15 16.86 -7.49
N LEU A 314 2.07 15.73 -8.19
CA LEU A 314 0.94 14.78 -8.08
C LEU A 314 0.75 14.26 -6.63
N PRO A 315 1.78 13.71 -5.96
CA PRO A 315 1.65 13.30 -4.56
C PRO A 315 1.27 14.44 -3.61
N VAL A 316 1.78 15.65 -3.86
CA VAL A 316 1.48 16.83 -3.02
C VAL A 316 0.01 17.21 -3.16
N LEU A 317 -0.49 17.33 -4.39
CA LEU A 317 -1.89 17.64 -4.66
C LEU A 317 -2.82 16.60 -4.02
N MET A 318 -2.56 15.31 -4.22
CA MET A 318 -3.35 14.23 -3.60
C MET A 318 -3.29 14.27 -2.07
N GLY A 319 -2.13 14.58 -1.49
CA GLY A 319 -1.97 14.70 -0.04
C GLY A 319 -2.75 15.89 0.53
N LEU A 320 -2.63 17.06 -0.10
CA LEU A 320 -3.32 18.27 0.31
C LEU A 320 -4.84 18.14 0.21
N PHE A 321 -5.37 17.54 -0.86
CA PHE A 321 -6.80 17.27 -0.95
C PHE A 321 -7.28 16.18 0.03
N GLY A 322 -6.42 15.24 0.43
CA GLY A 322 -6.69 14.35 1.56
C GLY A 322 -6.86 15.11 2.87
N VAL A 323 -5.93 16.03 3.18
CA VAL A 323 -6.03 16.91 4.36
C VAL A 323 -7.27 17.81 4.27
N TRP A 324 -7.56 18.38 3.10
CA TRP A 324 -8.76 19.18 2.86
C TRP A 324 -10.04 18.44 3.24
N ASN A 325 -10.21 17.25 2.67
CA ASN A 325 -11.39 16.42 2.90
C ASN A 325 -11.49 15.97 4.37
N SER A 326 -10.41 15.47 4.95
CA SER A 326 -10.44 14.90 6.30
C SER A 326 -10.49 15.95 7.41
N SER A 327 -9.63 16.97 7.35
CA SER A 327 -9.45 17.94 8.43
C SER A 327 -10.40 19.13 8.37
N PHE A 328 -10.90 19.51 7.17
CA PHE A 328 -11.74 20.69 7.01
C PHE A 328 -13.18 20.38 6.60
N LEU A 329 -13.40 19.38 5.73
CA LEU A 329 -14.74 18.95 5.33
C LEU A 329 -15.32 17.81 6.19
N GLY A 330 -14.52 17.23 7.09
CA GLY A 330 -14.96 16.19 8.04
C GLY A 330 -15.18 14.82 7.40
N HIS A 331 -14.52 14.54 6.28
CA HIS A 331 -14.61 13.26 5.57
C HIS A 331 -13.45 12.34 5.97
N HIS A 332 -13.64 11.57 7.03
CA HIS A 332 -12.58 10.74 7.65
C HIS A 332 -12.37 9.36 7.00
N THR A 333 -12.94 9.13 5.83
CA THR A 333 -12.87 7.84 5.13
C THR A 333 -12.58 8.09 3.66
N ARG A 334 -11.74 7.26 3.05
CA ARG A 334 -11.42 7.31 1.63
C ARG A 334 -11.62 5.95 0.97
N ALA A 335 -12.22 5.97 -0.22
CA ALA A 335 -12.39 4.78 -1.04
C ALA A 335 -11.32 4.73 -2.15
N LEU A 336 -10.55 3.64 -2.22
CA LEU A 336 -9.65 3.33 -3.35
C LEU A 336 -10.37 2.44 -4.35
N LEU A 337 -10.64 2.96 -5.55
CA LEU A 337 -11.53 2.34 -6.52
C LEU A 337 -10.80 2.12 -7.86
N PRO A 338 -9.90 1.13 -7.95
CA PRO A 338 -9.23 0.82 -9.20
C PRO A 338 -10.18 0.11 -10.17
N TYR A 339 -10.44 0.70 -11.34
CA TYR A 339 -11.15 0.07 -12.44
C TYR A 339 -10.18 -0.83 -13.23
N CYS A 340 -9.61 -1.78 -12.50
CA CYS A 340 -8.68 -2.78 -13.00
C CYS A 340 -8.60 -3.94 -11.99
N GLN A 341 -9.09 -5.12 -12.38
CA GLN A 341 -9.12 -6.28 -11.49
C GLN A 341 -7.71 -6.71 -11.03
N ALA A 342 -6.67 -6.48 -11.84
CA ALA A 342 -5.29 -6.78 -11.46
C ALA A 342 -4.83 -5.99 -10.22
N LEU A 343 -5.48 -4.87 -9.88
CA LEU A 343 -5.21 -4.07 -8.70
C LEU A 343 -6.02 -4.50 -7.46
N LEU A 344 -6.60 -5.71 -7.43
CA LEU A 344 -7.41 -6.21 -6.30
C LEU A 344 -6.69 -6.20 -4.93
N LYS A 345 -5.37 -6.10 -4.93
CA LYS A 345 -4.52 -6.04 -3.73
C LYS A 345 -3.95 -4.66 -3.44
N LEU A 346 -4.26 -3.64 -4.25
CA LEU A 346 -3.83 -2.26 -4.01
C LEU A 346 -4.44 -1.70 -2.73
N ALA A 347 -5.76 -1.79 -2.55
CA ALA A 347 -6.43 -1.25 -1.36
C ALA A 347 -5.91 -1.88 -0.05
N PRO A 348 -5.78 -3.23 0.08
CA PRO A 348 -5.14 -3.83 1.25
C PRO A 348 -3.70 -3.35 1.52
N HIS A 349 -2.93 -3.07 0.48
CA HIS A 349 -1.59 -2.51 0.65
C HIS A 349 -1.65 -1.05 1.15
N ILE A 350 -2.45 -0.20 0.52
CA ILE A 350 -2.57 1.22 0.90
C ILE A 350 -3.18 1.40 2.29
N GLN A 351 -4.11 0.52 2.70
CA GLN A 351 -4.58 0.46 4.08
C GLN A 351 -3.44 0.44 5.08
N GLN A 352 -2.44 -0.43 4.87
CA GLN A 352 -1.28 -0.43 5.75
C GLN A 352 -0.42 0.82 5.57
N VAL A 353 -0.14 1.22 4.32
CA VAL A 353 0.72 2.39 4.05
C VAL A 353 0.17 3.62 4.75
N ASP A 354 -1.11 3.94 4.59
CA ASP A 354 -1.67 5.18 5.10
C ASP A 354 -2.10 5.06 6.57
N MET A 355 -2.90 4.06 6.93
CA MET A 355 -3.48 3.97 8.28
C MET A 355 -2.41 3.71 9.35
N GLU A 356 -1.40 2.88 9.07
CA GLU A 356 -0.30 2.63 10.03
C GLU A 356 0.68 3.81 10.09
N SER A 357 0.80 4.60 9.01
CA SER A 357 1.61 5.81 9.00
C SER A 357 0.95 6.96 9.75
N ASN A 358 -0.29 7.27 9.38
CA ASN A 358 -0.95 8.53 9.70
C ASN A 358 -2.05 8.39 10.75
N GLY A 359 -2.41 7.16 11.16
CA GLY A 359 -3.32 6.88 12.28
C GLY A 359 -2.72 7.23 13.65
N LYS A 360 -2.41 8.52 13.85
CA LYS A 360 -1.68 9.05 15.00
C LYS A 360 -2.54 10.06 15.75
N ARG A 361 -2.35 10.10 17.07
CA ARG A 361 -3.03 11.03 17.98
C ARG A 361 -2.10 12.08 18.61
N VAL A 362 -0.80 12.00 18.33
CA VAL A 362 0.22 12.91 18.85
C VAL A 362 1.07 13.46 17.71
N ALA A 363 1.45 14.73 17.82
CA ALA A 363 2.41 15.39 16.94
C ALA A 363 3.84 14.92 17.23
N LEU A 364 4.78 15.28 16.35
CA LEU A 364 6.21 14.96 16.47
C LEU A 364 6.85 15.47 17.77
N ASP A 365 6.32 16.54 18.36
CA ASP A 365 6.79 17.11 19.62
C ASP A 365 6.10 16.49 20.86
N GLY A 366 5.25 15.47 20.67
CA GLY A 366 4.56 14.74 21.73
C GLY A 366 3.22 15.36 22.17
N GLN A 367 2.83 16.52 21.63
CA GLN A 367 1.54 17.12 21.95
C GLN A 367 0.37 16.31 21.37
N THR A 368 -0.74 16.22 22.11
CA THR A 368 -1.96 15.60 21.59
C THR A 368 -2.58 16.49 20.52
N LEU A 369 -2.97 15.89 19.38
CA LEU A 369 -3.61 16.63 18.30
C LEU A 369 -5.01 17.09 18.72
N SER A 370 -5.39 18.31 18.34
CA SER A 370 -6.74 18.85 18.53
C SER A 370 -7.72 18.46 17.42
N PHE A 371 -7.27 17.63 16.48
CA PHE A 371 -8.01 17.17 15.31
C PHE A 371 -7.68 15.70 15.03
N ALA A 372 -8.52 15.03 14.23
CA ALA A 372 -8.22 13.70 13.72
C ALA A 372 -7.27 13.80 12.52
N ALA A 373 -6.15 13.08 12.57
CA ALA A 373 -5.31 12.77 11.41
C ALA A 373 -5.75 11.43 10.80
N GLY A 374 -5.10 10.98 9.72
CA GLY A 374 -5.21 9.62 9.15
C GLY A 374 -6.62 9.14 8.80
N GLU A 375 -6.91 9.00 7.50
CA GLU A 375 -8.18 8.48 7.05
C GLU A 375 -8.33 6.96 7.30
N ILE A 376 -9.58 6.50 7.36
CA ILE A 376 -9.89 5.09 7.20
C ILE A 376 -9.93 4.78 5.71
N ASP A 377 -8.98 3.98 5.24
CA ASP A 377 -8.93 3.53 3.85
C ASP A 377 -9.66 2.20 3.65
N PHE A 378 -10.44 2.10 2.58
CA PHE A 378 -11.01 0.86 2.11
C PHE A 378 -11.20 0.90 0.60
N GLY A 379 -11.54 -0.23 -0.03
CA GLY A 379 -11.78 -0.24 -1.45
C GLY A 379 -11.84 -1.64 -2.04
N GLU A 380 -12.44 -1.71 -3.23
CA GLU A 380 -12.51 -2.90 -4.08
C GLU A 380 -12.40 -2.44 -5.54
N PRO A 381 -11.91 -3.29 -6.46
CA PRO A 381 -11.91 -2.96 -7.87
C PRO A 381 -13.30 -2.61 -8.41
N GLY A 382 -13.34 -1.65 -9.32
CA GLY A 382 -14.50 -1.42 -10.18
C GLY A 382 -14.62 -2.56 -11.20
N THR A 383 -15.82 -3.04 -11.53
CA THR A 383 -17.15 -2.58 -11.07
C THR A 383 -17.65 -3.27 -9.80
N ASN A 384 -16.91 -4.21 -9.22
CA ASN A 384 -17.33 -5.02 -8.06
C ASN A 384 -17.81 -4.15 -6.88
N GLY A 385 -17.07 -3.08 -6.56
CA GLY A 385 -17.45 -2.14 -5.50
C GLY A 385 -18.81 -1.47 -5.72
N GLN A 386 -19.21 -1.26 -6.98
CA GLN A 386 -20.51 -0.67 -7.34
C GLN A 386 -21.68 -1.53 -6.86
N HIS A 387 -21.49 -2.85 -6.90
CA HIS A 387 -22.47 -3.84 -6.48
C HIS A 387 -22.30 -4.28 -5.02
N SER A 388 -21.56 -3.52 -4.22
CA SER A 388 -21.30 -3.81 -2.81
C SER A 388 -21.64 -2.63 -1.91
N PHE A 389 -20.90 -1.52 -2.04
CA PHE A 389 -20.99 -0.40 -1.09
C PHE A 389 -21.26 0.97 -1.73
N TYR A 390 -21.37 1.07 -3.06
CA TYR A 390 -21.62 2.37 -3.71
C TYR A 390 -22.99 2.97 -3.37
N GLN A 391 -23.97 2.14 -2.96
CA GLN A 391 -25.22 2.63 -2.38
C GLN A 391 -24.96 3.62 -1.22
N LEU A 392 -24.05 3.25 -0.30
CA LEU A 392 -23.66 4.13 0.81
C LEU A 392 -22.87 5.34 0.29
N VAL A 393 -21.97 5.14 -0.67
CA VAL A 393 -21.14 6.23 -1.21
C VAL A 393 -21.98 7.28 -1.96
N HIS A 394 -23.10 6.88 -2.58
CA HIS A 394 -24.00 7.77 -3.33
C HIS A 394 -25.10 8.44 -2.50
N GLN A 395 -25.70 7.73 -1.55
CA GLN A 395 -26.87 8.23 -0.81
C GLN A 395 -26.67 8.27 0.71
N GLY A 396 -25.64 7.59 1.22
CA GLY A 396 -25.25 7.62 2.64
C GLY A 396 -24.17 8.66 2.93
N ARG A 397 -23.19 8.27 3.76
CA ARG A 397 -22.08 9.14 4.17
C ARG A 397 -21.25 9.58 2.97
N THR A 398 -20.76 10.83 2.98
CA THR A 398 -19.79 11.29 1.96
C THR A 398 -18.46 10.60 2.19
N VAL A 399 -17.97 9.92 1.15
CA VAL A 399 -16.69 9.21 1.15
C VAL A 399 -15.93 9.69 -0.10
N PRO A 400 -14.92 10.57 0.06
CA PRO A 400 -14.00 10.89 -1.02
C PRO A 400 -13.41 9.63 -1.66
N ALA A 401 -13.32 9.62 -2.99
CA ALA A 401 -12.91 8.46 -3.75
C ALA A 401 -11.71 8.75 -4.67
N ASP A 402 -10.74 7.84 -4.69
CA ASP A 402 -9.67 7.82 -5.69
C ASP A 402 -10.02 6.75 -6.75
N PHE A 403 -10.47 7.20 -7.92
CA PHE A 403 -10.71 6.35 -9.08
C PHE A 403 -9.41 6.16 -9.85
N ILE A 404 -9.05 4.92 -10.20
CA ILE A 404 -7.83 4.63 -10.98
C ILE A 404 -8.21 3.80 -12.21
N GLY A 405 -7.96 4.33 -13.40
CA GLY A 405 -8.31 3.71 -14.67
C GLY A 405 -7.12 3.63 -15.63
N PHE A 406 -7.26 2.79 -16.65
CA PHE A 406 -6.25 2.61 -17.69
C PHE A 406 -6.89 2.70 -19.07
N LYS A 407 -6.19 3.28 -20.04
CA LYS A 407 -6.65 3.34 -21.42
C LYS A 407 -6.68 1.97 -22.09
N ASN A 408 -5.75 1.09 -21.73
CA ASN A 408 -5.64 -0.25 -22.31
C ASN A 408 -5.72 -1.36 -21.25
N SER A 409 -6.38 -2.46 -21.60
CA SER A 409 -6.40 -3.70 -20.81
C SER A 409 -5.11 -4.51 -20.98
N GLN A 410 -4.69 -5.21 -19.93
CA GLN A 410 -3.65 -6.25 -20.03
C GLN A 410 -4.10 -7.45 -20.88
N GLN A 411 -5.41 -7.68 -20.97
CA GLN A 411 -6.07 -8.80 -21.66
C GLN A 411 -7.27 -8.24 -22.45
N PRO A 412 -7.04 -7.58 -23.61
CA PRO A 412 -8.12 -6.98 -24.39
C PRO A 412 -9.04 -8.06 -24.97
N VAL A 413 -10.35 -7.82 -24.88
CA VAL A 413 -11.39 -8.71 -25.42
C VAL A 413 -12.43 -7.88 -26.15
N MET A 414 -12.72 -8.27 -27.39
CA MET A 414 -13.83 -7.77 -28.20
C MET A 414 -14.53 -8.98 -28.83
N ILE A 415 -15.83 -9.10 -28.62
CA ILE A 415 -16.63 -10.21 -29.15
C ILE A 415 -17.46 -9.68 -30.32
N LYS A 416 -17.59 -10.47 -31.39
CA LYS A 416 -18.40 -10.11 -32.54
C LYS A 416 -19.87 -9.95 -32.13
N GLY A 417 -20.48 -8.82 -32.46
CA GLY A 417 -21.88 -8.51 -32.17
C GLY A 417 -22.10 -7.62 -30.95
N GLU A 418 -21.09 -7.46 -30.09
CA GLU A 418 -21.14 -6.50 -28.98
C GLU A 418 -20.85 -5.07 -29.46
N ALA A 419 -21.45 -4.09 -28.81
CA ALA A 419 -21.32 -2.68 -29.18
C ALA A 419 -19.94 -2.09 -28.87
N VAL A 420 -19.32 -2.54 -27.78
CA VAL A 420 -18.03 -2.06 -27.28
C VAL A 420 -17.18 -3.22 -26.76
N ALA A 421 -15.86 -3.00 -26.64
CA ALA A 421 -14.98 -3.97 -26.02
C ALA A 421 -15.27 -4.10 -24.52
N ASN A 422 -14.94 -5.25 -23.91
CA ASN A 422 -15.12 -5.44 -22.46
C ASN A 422 -14.39 -4.38 -21.63
N HIS A 423 -13.25 -3.87 -22.12
CA HIS A 423 -12.51 -2.79 -21.44
C HIS A 423 -13.23 -1.45 -21.54
N ASP A 424 -13.87 -1.15 -22.66
CA ASP A 424 -14.65 0.08 -22.81
C ASP A 424 -15.92 0.03 -21.95
N GLU A 425 -16.56 -1.14 -21.81
CA GLU A 425 -17.69 -1.33 -20.88
C GLU A 425 -17.27 -1.06 -19.42
N LEU A 426 -16.09 -1.55 -19.01
CA LEU A 426 -15.50 -1.23 -17.72
C LEU A 426 -15.24 0.28 -17.58
N MET A 427 -14.67 0.90 -18.60
CA MET A 427 -14.29 2.31 -18.56
C MET A 427 -15.48 3.27 -18.68
N ALA A 428 -16.59 2.87 -19.31
CA ALA A 428 -17.84 3.63 -19.29
C ALA A 428 -18.28 3.90 -17.84
N ASN A 429 -18.16 2.89 -16.97
CA ASN A 429 -18.44 3.02 -15.55
C ASN A 429 -17.38 3.85 -14.80
N PHE A 430 -16.11 3.79 -15.22
CA PHE A 430 -15.04 4.61 -14.64
C PHE A 430 -15.29 6.11 -14.85
N PHE A 431 -15.79 6.51 -16.02
CA PHE A 431 -16.12 7.90 -16.30
C PHE A 431 -17.45 8.33 -15.68
N ALA A 432 -18.46 7.46 -15.69
CA ALA A 432 -19.81 7.80 -15.20
C ALA A 432 -19.88 7.99 -13.67
N GLN A 433 -19.14 7.18 -12.90
CA GLN A 433 -19.29 7.17 -11.44
C GLN A 433 -18.78 8.45 -10.74
N PRO A 434 -17.60 9.01 -11.09
CA PRO A 434 -17.18 10.33 -10.60
C PRO A 434 -18.20 11.44 -10.88
N ASP A 435 -18.81 11.44 -12.07
CA ASP A 435 -19.83 12.44 -12.44
C ASP A 435 -21.13 12.24 -11.65
N ALA A 436 -21.58 11.00 -11.48
CA ALA A 436 -22.75 10.69 -10.67
C ALA A 436 -22.56 11.14 -9.20
N LEU A 437 -21.37 10.92 -8.63
CA LEU A 437 -21.01 11.38 -7.28
C LEU A 437 -20.97 12.91 -7.19
N ALA A 438 -20.40 13.58 -8.18
CA ALA A 438 -20.25 15.02 -8.18
C ALA A 438 -21.58 15.75 -8.42
N VAL A 439 -22.35 15.34 -9.43
CA VAL A 439 -23.54 16.06 -9.91
C VAL A 439 -24.79 15.67 -9.14
N GLY A 440 -24.98 14.36 -8.90
CA GLY A 440 -26.21 13.82 -8.34
C GLY A 440 -27.41 13.94 -9.29
N LYS A 441 -28.61 13.79 -8.72
CA LYS A 441 -29.89 13.83 -9.41
C LYS A 441 -30.96 14.37 -8.48
N THR A 442 -31.50 15.52 -8.83
CA THR A 442 -32.42 16.31 -7.99
C THR A 442 -33.86 15.80 -8.04
N ALA A 443 -34.64 16.14 -7.01
CA ALA A 443 -36.09 15.96 -7.02
C ALA A 443 -36.77 16.54 -8.28
N GLY A 444 -36.33 17.71 -8.78
CA GLY A 444 -36.88 18.32 -10.00
C GLY A 444 -36.65 17.47 -11.24
N GLN A 445 -35.44 16.91 -11.41
CA GLN A 445 -35.14 15.99 -12.51
C GLN A 445 -35.98 14.70 -12.43
N LEU A 446 -36.18 14.16 -11.22
CA LEU A 446 -37.01 12.97 -11.02
C LEU A 446 -38.48 13.22 -11.37
N ARG A 447 -39.02 14.42 -11.09
CA ARG A 447 -40.37 14.82 -11.53
C ARG A 447 -40.48 14.86 -13.05
N LEU A 448 -39.48 15.41 -13.73
CA LEU A 448 -39.46 15.44 -15.21
C LEU A 448 -39.39 14.03 -15.82
N GLU A 449 -38.83 13.07 -15.11
CA GLU A 449 -38.84 11.65 -15.49
C GLU A 449 -40.11 10.89 -15.07
N ASN A 450 -41.14 11.60 -14.58
CA ASN A 450 -42.40 11.02 -14.10
C ASN A 450 -42.22 10.00 -12.97
N VAL A 451 -41.23 10.20 -12.10
CA VAL A 451 -41.09 9.40 -10.87
C VAL A 451 -42.24 9.76 -9.91
N PRO A 452 -42.96 8.78 -9.34
CA PRO A 452 -44.02 9.05 -8.36
C PRO A 452 -43.49 9.86 -7.16
N GLU A 453 -44.23 10.88 -6.70
CA GLU A 453 -43.77 11.78 -5.61
C GLU A 453 -43.31 11.02 -4.36
N ALA A 454 -44.00 9.94 -3.98
CA ALA A 454 -43.63 9.12 -2.82
C ALA A 454 -42.25 8.44 -2.96
N LEU A 455 -41.74 8.24 -4.19
CA LEU A 455 -40.44 7.62 -4.46
C LEU A 455 -39.32 8.65 -4.69
N ILE A 456 -39.64 9.93 -4.84
CA ILE A 456 -38.64 10.96 -5.14
C ILE A 456 -37.56 11.04 -4.05
N PRO A 457 -37.88 11.12 -2.74
CA PRO A 457 -36.84 11.19 -1.70
C PRO A 457 -35.92 9.96 -1.67
N HIS A 458 -36.41 8.80 -2.14
CA HIS A 458 -35.63 7.55 -2.19
C HIS A 458 -34.75 7.45 -3.44
N LYS A 459 -35.11 8.13 -4.53
CA LYS A 459 -34.38 8.13 -5.80
C LYS A 459 -33.55 9.38 -6.02
N GLU A 460 -33.59 10.34 -5.09
CA GLU A 460 -32.75 11.52 -5.10
C GLU A 460 -31.30 11.16 -4.78
N PHE A 461 -30.39 11.74 -5.57
CA PHE A 461 -28.95 11.64 -5.36
C PHE A 461 -28.45 13.05 -5.03
N PRO A 462 -28.01 13.31 -3.79
CA PRO A 462 -27.64 14.67 -3.39
C PRO A 462 -26.44 15.21 -4.17
N GLY A 463 -25.62 14.34 -4.76
CA GLY A 463 -24.38 14.74 -5.42
C GLY A 463 -23.38 15.34 -4.42
N ASN A 464 -22.52 16.22 -4.92
CA ASN A 464 -21.53 16.97 -4.15
C ASN A 464 -20.55 16.08 -3.36
N ARG A 465 -20.23 14.89 -3.89
CA ARG A 465 -19.32 13.93 -3.27
C ARG A 465 -17.99 13.93 -4.02
N PRO A 466 -16.87 14.20 -3.34
CA PRO A 466 -15.63 14.50 -4.03
C PRO A 466 -14.90 13.26 -4.54
N SER A 467 -14.12 13.43 -5.62
CA SER A 467 -13.27 12.36 -6.15
C SER A 467 -12.01 12.88 -6.83
N ASN A 468 -10.93 12.11 -6.75
CA ASN A 468 -9.81 12.19 -7.67
C ASN A 468 -9.94 11.12 -8.75
N VAL A 469 -9.53 11.43 -9.98
CA VAL A 469 -9.52 10.52 -11.11
C VAL A 469 -8.12 10.42 -11.67
N LEU A 470 -7.51 9.24 -11.55
CA LEU A 470 -6.21 8.89 -12.11
C LEU A 470 -6.42 8.08 -13.39
N LEU A 471 -5.89 8.55 -14.51
CA LEU A 471 -5.93 7.83 -15.79
C LEU A 471 -4.50 7.62 -16.30
N LEU A 472 -4.17 6.36 -16.59
CA LEU A 472 -2.87 5.95 -17.10
C LEU A 472 -3.01 5.19 -18.43
N GLU A 473 -1.91 5.00 -19.17
CA GLU A 473 -1.97 4.31 -20.46
C GLU A 473 -2.31 2.81 -20.33
N VAL A 474 -1.57 2.08 -19.49
CA VAL A 474 -1.75 0.63 -19.27
C VAL A 474 -1.12 0.24 -17.93
N LEU A 475 -1.66 -0.77 -17.25
CA LEU A 475 -1.03 -1.32 -16.07
C LEU A 475 0.09 -2.29 -16.48
N ASN A 476 1.34 -1.87 -16.31
CA ASN A 476 2.54 -2.68 -16.50
C ASN A 476 3.50 -2.50 -15.31
N ALA A 477 4.68 -3.12 -15.34
CA ALA A 477 5.65 -3.02 -14.25
C ALA A 477 5.99 -1.57 -13.88
N TYR A 478 6.23 -0.72 -14.88
CA TYR A 478 6.59 0.69 -14.69
C TYR A 478 5.45 1.48 -14.05
N THR A 479 4.24 1.41 -14.61
CA THR A 479 3.08 2.15 -14.08
C THR A 479 2.62 1.61 -12.72
N THR A 480 2.83 0.32 -12.42
CA THR A 480 2.67 -0.24 -11.07
C THR A 480 3.62 0.41 -10.06
N GLY A 481 4.88 0.66 -10.48
CA GLY A 481 5.87 1.37 -9.69
C GLY A 481 5.48 2.84 -9.45
N GLN A 482 4.98 3.52 -10.49
CA GLN A 482 4.48 4.88 -10.35
C GLN A 482 3.32 4.94 -9.35
N LEU A 483 2.33 4.05 -9.46
CA LEU A 483 1.19 4.00 -8.53
C LEU A 483 1.64 3.74 -7.08
N LEU A 484 2.57 2.80 -6.87
CA LEU A 484 3.12 2.58 -5.53
C LEU A 484 3.70 3.88 -4.94
N ALA A 485 4.64 4.50 -5.64
CA ALA A 485 5.35 5.67 -5.15
C ALA A 485 4.42 6.88 -4.97
N LEU A 486 3.39 7.00 -5.81
CA LEU A 486 2.37 8.04 -5.69
C LEU A 486 1.68 7.99 -4.32
N TYR A 487 1.25 6.80 -3.90
CA TYR A 487 0.57 6.62 -2.61
C TYR A 487 1.53 6.62 -1.41
N GLU A 488 2.76 6.12 -1.55
CA GLU A 488 3.80 6.25 -0.52
C GLU A 488 4.04 7.74 -0.18
N HIS A 489 4.17 8.57 -1.21
CA HIS A 489 4.48 9.99 -1.05
C HIS A 489 3.26 10.83 -0.67
N ARG A 490 2.08 10.51 -1.20
CA ARG A 490 0.82 11.12 -0.74
C ARG A 490 0.68 10.99 0.78
N THR A 491 0.92 9.78 1.28
CA THR A 491 0.86 9.46 2.72
C THR A 491 1.89 10.29 3.52
N ALA A 492 3.13 10.38 3.02
CA ALA A 492 4.18 11.17 3.65
C ALA A 492 3.85 12.67 3.67
N VAL A 493 3.32 13.21 2.57
CA VAL A 493 2.88 14.62 2.46
C VAL A 493 1.87 14.92 3.56
N GLN A 494 0.82 14.12 3.73
CA GLN A 494 -0.19 14.38 4.75
C GLN A 494 0.40 14.38 6.17
N GLY A 495 1.23 13.39 6.49
CA GLY A 495 1.87 13.35 7.80
C GLY A 495 2.78 14.56 8.06
N PHE A 496 3.49 15.02 7.02
CA PHE A 496 4.26 16.26 7.09
C PHE A 496 3.39 17.50 7.30
N ILE A 497 2.20 17.58 6.68
CA ILE A 497 1.24 18.67 6.91
C ILE A 497 0.71 18.64 8.34
N TRP A 498 0.24 17.48 8.81
CA TRP A 498 -0.27 17.33 10.18
C TRP A 498 0.80 17.47 11.26
N GLY A 499 2.08 17.35 10.90
CA GLY A 499 3.20 17.42 11.85
C GLY A 499 3.30 16.17 12.73
N ILE A 500 2.91 15.01 12.19
CA ILE A 500 2.98 13.70 12.85
C ILE A 500 4.16 12.89 12.30
N ASN A 501 4.53 11.82 13.01
CA ASN A 501 5.51 10.88 12.52
C ASN A 501 4.85 9.79 11.66
N SER A 502 4.95 9.87 10.33
CA SER A 502 4.42 8.83 9.42
C SER A 502 5.20 7.51 9.47
N PHE A 503 6.31 7.44 10.21
CA PHE A 503 7.32 6.39 10.02
C PHE A 503 7.53 5.48 11.24
N ASP A 504 6.92 5.81 12.37
CA ASP A 504 6.80 4.92 13.54
C ASP A 504 5.48 4.13 13.54
N GLN A 505 5.33 3.21 14.50
CA GLN A 505 4.09 2.43 14.72
C GLN A 505 3.93 1.94 16.16
N TRP A 506 4.15 2.79 17.17
CA TRP A 506 4.10 2.37 18.59
C TRP A 506 2.78 1.71 19.04
N GLY A 507 1.67 2.02 18.36
CA GLY A 507 0.34 1.50 18.67
C GLY A 507 0.20 -0.03 18.55
N VAL A 508 1.12 -0.73 17.87
CA VAL A 508 1.02 -2.19 17.69
C VAL A 508 1.64 -3.00 18.83
N GLU A 509 2.41 -2.37 19.74
CA GLU A 509 3.21 -3.11 20.73
C GLU A 509 2.38 -3.68 21.89
N LEU A 510 1.34 -2.97 22.34
CA LEU A 510 0.51 -3.42 23.46
C LEU A 510 -0.14 -4.78 23.20
N GLY A 511 -0.69 -4.96 21.99
CA GLY A 511 -1.29 -6.23 21.57
C GLY A 511 -0.28 -7.39 21.59
N LYS A 512 0.96 -7.16 21.15
CA LYS A 512 2.03 -8.17 21.15
C LYS A 512 2.40 -8.60 22.57
N VAL A 513 2.52 -7.64 23.50
CA VAL A 513 2.82 -7.94 24.92
C VAL A 513 1.72 -8.79 25.54
N LEU A 514 0.45 -8.39 25.36
CA LEU A 514 -0.69 -9.12 25.90
C LEU A 514 -0.82 -10.52 25.27
N ALA A 515 -0.62 -10.65 23.96
CA ALA A 515 -0.64 -11.95 23.27
C ALA A 515 0.47 -12.89 23.78
N LYS A 516 1.66 -12.38 24.10
CA LYS A 516 2.74 -13.16 24.71
C LYS A 516 2.34 -13.70 26.09
N GLN A 517 1.65 -12.91 26.92
CA GLN A 517 1.11 -13.35 28.20
C GLN A 517 0.07 -14.46 28.02
N VAL A 518 -0.89 -14.29 27.11
CA VAL A 518 -1.89 -15.32 26.77
C VAL A 518 -1.22 -16.58 26.26
N ARG A 519 -0.21 -16.48 25.38
CA ARG A 519 0.54 -17.64 24.87
C ARG A 519 1.21 -18.43 25.99
N THR A 520 1.85 -17.75 26.95
CA THR A 520 2.45 -18.41 28.12
C THR A 520 1.39 -19.12 28.94
N GLN A 521 0.24 -18.50 29.19
CA GLN A 521 -0.89 -19.15 29.86
C GLN A 521 -1.37 -20.40 29.10
N LEU A 522 -1.61 -20.29 27.80
CA LEU A 522 -2.05 -21.41 26.96
C LEU A 522 -1.06 -22.58 26.99
N ALA A 523 0.24 -22.28 26.90
CA ALA A 523 1.30 -23.29 27.00
C ALA A 523 1.29 -23.99 28.38
N GLY A 524 1.16 -23.22 29.47
CA GLY A 524 1.08 -23.76 30.82
C GLY A 524 -0.19 -24.59 31.07
N SER A 525 -1.34 -24.15 30.55
CA SER A 525 -2.63 -24.83 30.70
C SER A 525 -2.72 -26.10 29.86
N ARG A 526 -2.11 -26.14 28.67
CA ARG A 526 -2.03 -27.36 27.83
C ARG A 526 -0.89 -28.31 28.23
N GLY A 527 0.11 -27.81 28.97
CA GLY A 527 1.22 -28.59 29.47
C GLY A 527 0.85 -29.57 30.60
N LYS A 528 1.81 -30.39 31.03
CA LYS A 528 1.61 -31.44 32.04
C LYS A 528 1.08 -30.93 33.40
N GLY A 529 1.32 -29.67 33.73
CA GLY A 529 0.87 -29.04 34.98
C GLY A 529 -0.55 -28.45 34.96
N LYS A 530 -1.23 -28.41 33.80
CA LYS A 530 -2.58 -27.81 33.61
C LYS A 530 -2.78 -26.52 34.41
N ALA A 531 -1.88 -25.55 34.21
CA ALA A 531 -1.88 -24.31 34.98
C ALA A 531 -3.26 -23.64 34.97
N LYS A 532 -3.73 -23.20 36.15
CA LYS A 532 -4.96 -22.42 36.29
C LYS A 532 -4.81 -21.08 35.54
N ILE A 533 -5.94 -20.59 35.00
CA ILE A 533 -5.97 -19.28 34.32
C ILE A 533 -5.93 -18.17 35.36
N VAL A 534 -4.91 -17.30 35.28
CA VAL A 534 -4.68 -16.20 36.23
C VAL A 534 -4.18 -14.95 35.50
N GLY A 535 -4.39 -13.77 36.10
CA GLY A 535 -3.84 -12.51 35.57
C GLY A 535 -4.60 -11.90 34.38
N PHE A 536 -5.86 -12.30 34.17
CA PHE A 536 -6.73 -11.75 33.13
C PHE A 536 -8.02 -11.19 33.75
N ASN A 537 -8.63 -10.21 33.08
CA ASN A 537 -9.94 -9.68 33.49
C ASN A 537 -11.03 -10.79 33.48
N PRO A 538 -12.19 -10.58 34.13
CA PRO A 538 -13.23 -11.61 34.22
C PRO A 538 -13.74 -12.12 32.87
N ALA A 539 -13.90 -11.24 31.88
CA ALA A 539 -14.39 -11.61 30.55
C ALA A 539 -13.39 -12.52 29.81
N THR A 540 -12.12 -12.11 29.74
CA THR A 540 -11.04 -12.92 29.14
C THR A 540 -10.84 -14.23 29.89
N THR A 541 -10.94 -14.22 31.22
CA THR A 541 -10.85 -15.44 32.03
C THR A 541 -11.97 -16.42 31.68
N ALA A 542 -13.22 -15.96 31.57
CA ALA A 542 -14.35 -16.80 31.20
C ALA A 542 -14.18 -17.41 29.79
N LEU A 543 -13.74 -16.61 28.82
CA LEU A 543 -13.48 -17.08 27.45
C LEU A 543 -12.31 -18.07 27.38
N LEU A 544 -11.22 -17.81 28.09
CA LEU A 544 -10.09 -18.74 28.14
C LEU A 544 -10.48 -20.07 28.80
N LYS A 545 -11.31 -20.04 29.85
CA LYS A 545 -11.87 -21.26 30.46
C LYS A 545 -12.69 -22.03 29.44
N ARG A 546 -13.56 -21.36 28.67
CA ARG A 546 -14.36 -21.99 27.63
C ARG A 546 -13.54 -22.55 26.46
N TYR A 547 -12.43 -21.90 26.12
CA TYR A 547 -11.53 -22.33 25.05
C TYR A 547 -10.64 -23.53 25.45
N LEU A 548 -10.28 -23.63 26.74
CA LEU A 548 -9.40 -24.67 27.27
C LEU A 548 -10.12 -25.87 27.90
N GLY A 549 -11.36 -25.67 28.35
CA GLY A 549 -12.23 -26.74 28.87
C GLY A 549 -12.94 -27.45 27.73
#